data_AF-A0A3T5LB61-F1
#
_entry.id   AF-A0A3T5LB61-F1
#
_cell.length_a   1.000
_cell.length_b   1.000
_cell.length_c   1.000
_cell.angle_alpha   90.00
_cell.angle_beta   90.00
_cell.angle_gamma   90.00
#
_symmetry.space_group_name_H-M   'P 1'
#
loop_
_entity.id
_entity.type
_entity.pdbx_description
1 polymer ?
#
loop_
_entity_poly.entity_id
_entity_poly.type
_entity_poly.pdbx_seq_one_letter_code
_entity_poly.pdbx_strand_id
1 'polypeptide(L)'
;MLITDLFSHKIHSSSDDWPEKLIDIATIFNKFDGHPYDRLAIERELLKISPRATKVARDPSKFRDEISAYPAYLGLYRLSIVNGVWHIYLSNSAKRFLVNEEPNVSAFLLIQLSIFQYPNGMGVAYSSGTSNLRVQANTKERTLSFIRDNIHLSPLRLICKAIHADSIVNNVDIFEASVSYEEIFILANDKDINTNASPDESLIQEKLYLIREQGIRFQGKYESRFHILKHTDLFEVERSRIKLRAPITKTEKGLILDKISTINNISIQFNGFDNVEDEVDLLNELRTCSWSNYYDALKTLDQETIFKLTHENNVVTSNLADLTEKGRMVEIISSDKLYDFREINRYIPTKKDNHKNKVYADPELTKIRRQRANLTHKILLEKLNDYLVSKGAISLENEHIDLYAKLKNNKKFLFEVKSIDDKNLLSQTRKGISQLYEYRYRYQNIIGYDVNLCLVYPHEPKYVPWLQEYLCTDRDVGIMWFEDDKPIFSKFCEHLKNII
;
A
#
# COMPACT_ATOMS: atom_id res chain seq x y z
N MET A 1 -29.43 -15.94 -2.93
CA MET A 1 -28.02 -16.24 -3.27
C MET A 1 -27.26 -16.43 -1.96
N LEU A 2 -26.28 -17.35 -1.90
CA LEU A 2 -25.37 -17.47 -0.76
C LEU A 2 -24.03 -16.77 -1.08
N ILE A 3 -23.63 -15.80 -0.25
CA ILE A 3 -22.31 -15.15 -0.30
C ILE A 3 -21.29 -16.11 0.30
N THR A 4 -20.36 -16.58 -0.52
CA THR A 4 -19.33 -17.57 -0.12
C THR A 4 -17.91 -17.01 -0.21
N ASP A 5 -17.74 -15.80 -0.71
CA ASP A 5 -16.47 -15.07 -0.80
C ASP A 5 -16.70 -13.55 -0.69
N LEU A 6 -15.88 -12.89 0.12
CA LEU A 6 -15.95 -11.43 0.35
C LEU A 6 -14.82 -10.65 -0.33
N PHE A 7 -13.68 -11.31 -0.55
CA PHE A 7 -12.51 -10.75 -1.23
C PHE A 7 -12.06 -11.67 -2.36
N SER A 8 -11.59 -11.08 -3.46
CA SER A 8 -11.26 -11.84 -4.68
C SER A 8 -10.10 -12.81 -4.48
N HIS A 9 -10.22 -14.02 -5.02
CA HIS A 9 -9.08 -14.93 -5.21
C HIS A 9 -8.05 -14.41 -6.23
N LYS A 10 -8.45 -13.44 -7.06
CA LYS A 10 -7.60 -12.84 -8.10
C LYS A 10 -6.61 -11.83 -7.52
N ILE A 11 -6.82 -11.39 -6.28
CA ILE A 11 -5.88 -10.54 -5.53
C ILE A 11 -5.04 -11.44 -4.62
N HIS A 12 -3.84 -11.80 -5.08
CA HIS A 12 -2.93 -12.68 -4.35
C HIS A 12 -2.14 -11.93 -3.26
N SER A 13 -2.84 -11.42 -2.24
CA SER A 13 -2.27 -10.60 -1.15
C SER A 13 -1.70 -11.38 0.04
N SER A 14 -1.45 -12.68 -0.10
CA SER A 14 -0.99 -13.51 1.02
C SER A 14 0.48 -13.34 1.37
N SER A 15 1.28 -12.73 0.51
CA SER A 15 2.73 -12.59 0.69
C SER A 15 3.11 -11.18 1.17
N ASP A 16 4.17 -11.10 1.97
CA ASP A 16 4.64 -9.85 2.57
C ASP A 16 5.24 -8.88 1.53
N ASP A 17 5.65 -9.37 0.36
CA ASP A 17 6.12 -8.57 -0.78
C ASP A 17 4.97 -8.03 -1.66
N TRP A 18 3.71 -8.35 -1.33
CA TRP A 18 2.57 -7.93 -2.12
C TRP A 18 2.34 -6.40 -2.18
N PRO A 19 2.57 -5.60 -1.12
CA PRO A 19 2.52 -4.14 -1.19
C PRO A 19 3.42 -3.55 -2.28
N GLU A 20 4.66 -4.03 -2.39
CA GLU A 20 5.60 -3.62 -3.44
C GLU A 20 5.08 -3.97 -4.83
N LYS A 21 4.49 -5.17 -4.97
CA LYS A 21 3.86 -5.57 -6.23
C LYS A 21 2.70 -4.65 -6.60
N LEU A 22 1.89 -4.21 -5.63
CA LEU A 22 0.79 -3.28 -5.88
C LEU A 22 1.30 -1.91 -6.36
N ILE A 23 2.37 -1.38 -5.76
CA ILE A 23 3.05 -0.14 -6.19
C ILE A 23 3.55 -0.27 -7.63
N ASP A 24 4.21 -1.38 -7.96
CA ASP A 24 4.71 -1.67 -9.31
C ASP A 24 3.58 -1.69 -10.34
N ILE A 25 2.49 -2.39 -10.03
CA ILE A 25 1.30 -2.45 -10.89
C ILE A 25 0.69 -1.06 -11.06
N ALA A 26 0.55 -0.30 -9.97
CA ALA A 26 -0.05 1.03 -9.97
C ALA A 26 0.63 1.96 -10.97
N THR A 27 1.95 1.94 -11.10
CA THR A 27 2.62 2.83 -12.08
C THR A 27 2.91 2.27 -13.42
N ILE A 28 2.74 0.96 -13.63
CA ILE A 28 2.44 0.52 -14.98
C ILE A 28 1.14 1.18 -15.45
N PHE A 29 0.06 1.12 -14.65
CA PHE A 29 -1.19 1.78 -15.02
C PHE A 29 -1.06 3.30 -15.15
N ASN A 30 -0.21 3.94 -14.34
CA ASN A 30 0.07 5.37 -14.48
C ASN A 30 0.63 5.75 -15.87
N LYS A 31 1.36 4.85 -16.55
CA LYS A 31 1.85 5.12 -17.93
C LYS A 31 0.73 5.23 -18.95
N PHE A 32 -0.43 4.66 -18.63
CA PHE A 32 -1.62 4.69 -19.47
C PHE A 32 -2.63 5.74 -19.01
N ASP A 33 -2.35 6.50 -17.94
CA ASP A 33 -3.28 7.49 -17.41
C ASP A 33 -3.67 8.53 -18.48
N GLY A 34 -4.97 8.65 -18.75
CA GLY A 34 -5.53 9.52 -19.79
C GLY A 34 -5.42 8.99 -21.21
N HIS A 35 -4.86 7.80 -21.44
CA HIS A 35 -4.74 7.22 -22.78
C HIS A 35 -5.93 6.32 -23.13
N PRO A 36 -6.20 6.11 -24.44
CA PRO A 36 -7.13 5.09 -24.90
C PRO A 36 -6.76 3.72 -24.31
N TYR A 37 -7.78 2.96 -23.90
CA TYR A 37 -7.62 1.63 -23.33
C TYR A 37 -7.04 0.67 -24.38
N ASP A 38 -5.77 0.33 -24.22
CA ASP A 38 -5.08 -0.67 -25.03
C ASP A 38 -4.69 -1.85 -24.14
N ARG A 39 -5.49 -2.91 -24.23
CA ARG A 39 -5.27 -4.12 -23.46
C ARG A 39 -3.92 -4.77 -23.78
N LEU A 40 -3.55 -4.84 -25.05
CA LEU A 40 -2.31 -5.51 -25.47
C LEU A 40 -1.08 -4.72 -25.01
N ALA A 41 -1.15 -3.39 -24.99
CA ALA A 41 -0.09 -2.57 -24.41
C ALA A 41 0.03 -2.75 -22.90
N ILE A 42 -1.10 -2.72 -22.17
CA ILE A 42 -1.10 -2.95 -20.71
C ILE A 42 -0.56 -4.33 -20.38
N GLU A 43 -1.00 -5.37 -21.10
CA GLU A 43 -0.53 -6.74 -20.91
C GLU A 43 0.98 -6.85 -21.14
N ARG A 44 1.50 -6.25 -22.22
CA ARG A 44 2.95 -6.22 -22.50
C ARG A 44 3.74 -5.56 -21.38
N GLU A 45 3.24 -4.48 -20.79
CA GLU A 45 3.93 -3.82 -19.67
C GLU A 45 3.88 -4.65 -18.40
N LEU A 46 2.74 -5.25 -18.06
CA LEU A 46 2.58 -6.10 -16.87
C LEU A 46 3.40 -7.38 -16.93
N LEU A 47 3.56 -7.98 -18.12
CA LEU A 47 4.44 -9.14 -18.34
C LEU A 47 5.90 -8.83 -17.97
N LYS A 48 6.33 -7.56 -18.07
CA LYS A 48 7.69 -7.18 -17.68
C LYS A 48 7.90 -7.32 -16.17
N ILE A 49 6.93 -6.99 -15.32
CA ILE A 49 7.14 -6.99 -13.86
C ILE A 49 6.87 -8.33 -13.17
N SER A 50 5.98 -9.20 -13.69
CA SER A 50 5.55 -10.44 -13.01
C SER A 50 6.37 -11.68 -13.41
N PRO A 51 7.25 -12.26 -12.56
CA PRO A 51 7.97 -13.51 -12.85
C PRO A 51 7.05 -14.75 -12.82
N ARG A 52 5.85 -14.63 -12.24
CA ARG A 52 4.83 -15.68 -12.30
C ARG A 52 4.16 -15.73 -13.66
N ALA A 53 4.13 -14.63 -14.42
CA ALA A 53 3.55 -14.64 -15.76
C ALA A 53 4.30 -15.61 -16.68
N THR A 54 5.64 -15.70 -16.63
CA THR A 54 6.40 -16.61 -17.49
C THR A 54 6.24 -18.11 -17.15
N LYS A 55 5.77 -18.48 -15.94
CA LYS A 55 5.46 -19.88 -15.56
C LYS A 55 3.97 -20.23 -15.56
N VAL A 56 3.08 -19.25 -15.37
CA VAL A 56 1.61 -19.41 -15.35
C VAL A 56 0.98 -19.09 -16.71
N ALA A 57 1.70 -18.43 -17.64
CA ALA A 57 1.26 -18.14 -19.02
C ALA A 57 1.10 -19.35 -19.94
N ARG A 58 0.75 -20.52 -19.40
CA ARG A 58 -0.05 -21.46 -20.19
C ARG A 58 -1.51 -21.03 -20.27
N ASP A 59 -1.96 -20.10 -19.43
CA ASP A 59 -3.37 -19.68 -19.38
C ASP A 59 -3.56 -18.15 -19.45
N PRO A 60 -3.77 -17.59 -20.66
CA PRO A 60 -4.11 -16.18 -20.89
C PRO A 60 -5.34 -15.68 -20.11
N SER A 61 -6.20 -16.60 -19.64
CA SER A 61 -7.40 -16.24 -18.87
C SER A 61 -7.08 -15.73 -17.47
N LYS A 62 -6.05 -16.28 -16.80
CA LYS A 62 -5.65 -15.86 -15.44
C LYS A 62 -5.09 -14.44 -15.41
N PHE A 63 -4.37 -14.05 -16.44
CA PHE A 63 -3.78 -12.72 -16.53
C PHE A 63 -4.81 -11.63 -16.85
N ARG A 64 -5.74 -11.94 -17.77
CA ARG A 64 -6.95 -11.13 -18.02
C ARG A 64 -7.73 -10.87 -16.72
N ASP A 65 -7.83 -11.92 -15.92
CA ASP A 65 -8.57 -11.90 -14.67
C ASP A 65 -7.88 -11.06 -13.60
N GLU A 66 -6.54 -11.05 -13.53
CA GLU A 66 -5.79 -10.11 -12.67
C GLU A 66 -6.01 -8.64 -13.09
N ILE A 67 -5.86 -8.31 -14.38
CA ILE A 67 -6.02 -6.92 -14.88
C ILE A 67 -7.40 -6.36 -14.59
N SER A 68 -8.44 -7.16 -14.82
CA SER A 68 -9.82 -6.77 -14.55
C SER A 68 -10.19 -6.79 -13.06
N ALA A 69 -9.41 -7.46 -12.21
CA ALA A 69 -9.64 -7.50 -10.77
C ALA A 69 -9.17 -6.23 -10.06
N TYR A 70 -7.99 -5.69 -10.38
CA TYR A 70 -7.46 -4.48 -9.73
C TYR A 70 -8.40 -3.25 -9.77
N PRO A 71 -9.05 -2.89 -10.89
CA PRO A 71 -10.00 -1.78 -10.90
C PRO A 71 -11.27 -2.11 -10.11
N ALA A 72 -11.79 -3.33 -10.22
CA ALA A 72 -13.07 -3.72 -9.60
C ALA A 72 -12.97 -4.01 -8.09
N TYR A 73 -11.82 -4.49 -7.61
CA TYR A 73 -11.60 -4.88 -6.21
C TYR A 73 -10.72 -3.94 -5.42
N LEU A 74 -9.86 -3.15 -6.08
CA LEU A 74 -8.98 -2.20 -5.40
C LEU A 74 -9.15 -0.75 -5.87
N GLY A 75 -9.99 -0.50 -6.87
CA GLY A 75 -10.21 0.85 -7.38
C GLY A 75 -8.92 1.44 -7.95
N LEU A 76 -8.04 0.59 -8.51
CA LEU A 76 -6.71 1.02 -8.91
C LEU A 76 -6.76 2.03 -10.08
N TYR A 77 -7.66 1.79 -11.02
CA TYR A 77 -7.92 2.68 -12.15
C TYR A 77 -9.41 2.72 -12.45
N ARG A 78 -9.84 3.78 -13.12
CA ARG A 78 -11.18 3.97 -13.66
C ARG A 78 -11.13 4.00 -15.18
N LEU A 79 -12.25 3.63 -15.79
CA LEU A 79 -12.46 3.77 -17.23
C LEU A 79 -13.49 4.87 -17.47
N SER A 80 -13.33 5.60 -18.56
CA SER A 80 -14.31 6.59 -19.01
C SER A 80 -14.35 6.63 -20.54
N ILE A 81 -15.52 6.90 -21.11
CA ILE A 81 -15.66 7.02 -22.56
C ILE A 81 -15.32 8.44 -22.97
N VAL A 82 -14.34 8.60 -23.88
CA VAL A 82 -14.00 9.87 -24.53
C VAL A 82 -14.09 9.65 -26.03
N ASN A 83 -14.90 10.46 -26.71
CA ASN A 83 -15.12 10.37 -28.16
C ASN A 83 -15.48 8.94 -28.63
N GLY A 84 -16.34 8.24 -27.88
CA GLY A 84 -16.76 6.88 -28.21
C GLY A 84 -15.72 5.77 -27.92
N VAL A 85 -14.63 6.10 -27.23
CA VAL A 85 -13.55 5.15 -26.92
C VAL A 85 -13.27 5.08 -25.43
N TRP A 86 -13.12 3.88 -24.89
CA TRP A 86 -12.65 3.68 -23.52
C TRP A 86 -11.27 4.29 -23.31
N HIS A 87 -11.13 5.12 -22.28
CA HIS A 87 -9.87 5.66 -21.80
C HIS A 87 -9.64 5.21 -20.37
N ILE A 88 -8.39 4.88 -20.05
CA ILE A 88 -7.99 4.46 -18.71
C ILE A 88 -7.42 5.65 -17.95
N TYR A 89 -7.82 5.79 -16.70
CA TYR A 89 -7.29 6.80 -15.79
C TYR A 89 -6.91 6.12 -14.50
N LEU A 90 -5.68 6.31 -14.05
CA LEU A 90 -5.30 5.88 -12.72
C LEU A 90 -6.18 6.63 -11.70
N SER A 91 -6.69 5.91 -10.69
CA SER A 91 -7.58 6.55 -9.71
C SER A 91 -6.84 7.64 -8.94
N ASN A 92 -7.57 8.66 -8.48
CA ASN A 92 -6.97 9.72 -7.69
C ASN A 92 -6.35 9.14 -6.42
N SER A 93 -7.03 8.16 -5.82
CA SER A 93 -6.54 7.41 -4.66
C SER A 93 -5.19 6.73 -4.95
N ALA A 94 -5.07 6.00 -6.06
CA ALA A 94 -3.80 5.35 -6.43
C ALA A 94 -2.70 6.36 -6.78
N LYS A 95 -3.02 7.46 -7.45
CA LYS A 95 -2.06 8.56 -7.71
C LYS A 95 -1.50 9.11 -6.41
N ARG A 96 -2.37 9.41 -5.44
CA ARG A 96 -1.97 10.01 -4.16
C ARG A 96 -1.16 9.07 -3.30
N PHE A 97 -1.53 7.79 -3.22
CA PHE A 97 -0.97 6.89 -2.21
C PHE A 97 -0.03 5.81 -2.76
N LEU A 98 -0.04 5.50 -4.06
CA LEU A 98 0.79 4.42 -4.63
C LEU A 98 1.84 4.92 -5.62
N VAL A 99 1.60 6.06 -6.27
CA VAL A 99 2.47 6.60 -7.34
C VAL A 99 3.06 7.93 -6.91
N ASN A 100 3.66 7.92 -5.73
CA ASN A 100 4.44 9.03 -5.20
C ASN A 100 5.79 8.47 -4.69
N GLU A 101 6.64 9.31 -4.11
CA GLU A 101 7.99 8.91 -3.65
C GLU A 101 7.98 8.10 -2.35
N GLU A 102 6.97 8.29 -1.51
CA GLU A 102 6.70 7.55 -0.26
C GLU A 102 5.30 6.90 -0.37
N PRO A 103 5.17 5.80 -1.14
CA PRO A 103 3.90 5.10 -1.26
C PRO A 103 3.38 4.65 0.11
N ASN A 104 2.10 4.90 0.38
CA ASN A 104 1.40 4.42 1.56
C ASN A 104 0.31 3.43 1.14
N VAL A 105 0.71 2.16 1.01
CA VAL A 105 -0.18 1.07 0.60
C VAL A 105 -1.30 0.86 1.63
N SER A 106 -0.98 0.97 2.93
CA SER A 106 -1.94 0.78 4.01
C SER A 106 -3.08 1.81 3.96
N ALA A 107 -2.75 3.09 3.79
CA ALA A 107 -3.72 4.16 3.61
C ALA A 107 -4.57 3.95 2.35
N PHE A 108 -3.95 3.60 1.22
CA PHE A 108 -4.67 3.30 -0.03
C PHE A 108 -5.69 2.17 0.17
N LEU A 109 -5.26 1.05 0.76
CA LEU A 109 -6.13 -0.10 0.95
C LEU A 109 -7.25 0.21 1.94
N LEU A 110 -6.96 0.90 3.03
CA LEU A 110 -7.96 1.23 4.03
C LEU A 110 -9.10 2.04 3.40
N ILE A 111 -8.79 3.15 2.72
CA ILE A 111 -9.84 3.99 2.11
C ILE A 111 -10.60 3.30 0.99
N GLN A 112 -9.94 2.47 0.17
CA GLN A 112 -10.60 1.76 -0.92
C GLN A 112 -11.49 0.63 -0.39
N LEU A 113 -10.99 -0.19 0.53
CA LEU A 113 -11.78 -1.24 1.14
C LEU A 113 -12.96 -0.68 1.97
N SER A 114 -12.84 0.55 2.49
CA SER A 114 -13.93 1.26 3.17
C SER A 114 -15.09 1.64 2.25
N ILE A 115 -14.89 1.76 0.93
CA ILE A 115 -15.96 2.04 -0.04
C ILE A 115 -16.28 0.85 -0.94
N PHE A 116 -15.45 -0.20 -0.92
CA PHE A 116 -15.74 -1.44 -1.62
C PHE A 116 -17.06 -2.05 -1.12
N GLN A 117 -17.90 -2.47 -2.06
CA GLN A 117 -19.17 -3.13 -1.75
C GLN A 117 -19.56 -4.15 -2.82
N TYR A 118 -20.57 -4.94 -2.50
CA TYR A 118 -21.39 -5.70 -3.45
C TYR A 118 -22.78 -5.05 -3.58
N PRO A 119 -23.43 -5.12 -4.76
CA PRO A 119 -22.86 -5.49 -6.06
C PRO A 119 -21.73 -4.54 -6.51
N ASN A 120 -20.85 -5.03 -7.39
CA ASN A 120 -19.75 -4.26 -7.97
C ASN A 120 -19.60 -4.52 -9.48
N GLY A 121 -18.84 -3.65 -10.15
CA GLY A 121 -18.57 -3.73 -11.59
C GLY A 121 -17.48 -4.73 -12.01
N MET A 122 -17.38 -5.88 -11.35
CA MET A 122 -16.36 -6.90 -11.67
C MET A 122 -16.65 -7.65 -12.98
N GLY A 123 -15.62 -8.25 -13.57
CA GLY A 123 -15.78 -9.24 -14.65
C GLY A 123 -16.10 -8.63 -16.01
N VAL A 124 -15.97 -7.31 -16.13
CA VAL A 124 -16.14 -6.58 -17.38
C VAL A 124 -14.87 -6.67 -18.22
N ALA A 125 -15.03 -7.03 -19.49
CA ALA A 125 -13.99 -6.97 -20.50
C ALA A 125 -14.34 -5.88 -21.51
N TYR A 126 -13.41 -4.94 -21.67
CA TYR A 126 -13.54 -3.78 -22.56
C TYR A 126 -12.79 -4.03 -23.87
N SER A 127 -13.33 -3.52 -24.97
CA SER A 127 -12.73 -3.63 -26.30
C SER A 127 -11.92 -2.38 -26.64
N SER A 128 -10.63 -2.55 -26.93
CA SER A 128 -9.74 -1.45 -27.32
C SER A 128 -10.23 -0.72 -28.57
N GLY A 129 -10.09 0.61 -28.56
CA GLY A 129 -10.49 1.47 -29.69
C GLY A 129 -12.01 1.65 -29.87
N THR A 130 -12.84 1.16 -28.94
CA THR A 130 -14.31 1.28 -29.00
C THR A 130 -14.88 1.58 -27.61
N SER A 131 -16.20 1.77 -27.52
CA SER A 131 -16.97 1.80 -26.27
C SER A 131 -17.62 0.46 -25.94
N ASN A 132 -17.31 -0.61 -26.68
CA ASN A 132 -17.90 -1.92 -26.47
C ASN A 132 -17.36 -2.58 -25.19
N LEU A 133 -18.25 -3.24 -24.46
CA LEU A 133 -17.94 -4.01 -23.26
C LEU A 133 -18.75 -5.30 -23.23
N ARG A 134 -18.25 -6.31 -22.53
CA ARG A 134 -18.96 -7.56 -22.21
C ARG A 134 -18.70 -7.95 -20.77
N VAL A 135 -19.63 -8.64 -20.13
CA VAL A 135 -19.46 -9.19 -18.78
C VAL A 135 -19.26 -10.71 -18.87
N GLN A 136 -18.32 -11.27 -18.12
CA GLN A 136 -18.14 -12.71 -18.03
C GLN A 136 -19.41 -13.37 -17.47
N ALA A 137 -19.86 -14.49 -18.06
CA ALA A 137 -21.15 -15.13 -17.71
C ALA A 137 -21.31 -15.39 -16.21
N ASN A 138 -20.31 -16.01 -15.56
CA ASN A 138 -20.36 -16.31 -14.13
C ASN A 138 -20.44 -15.04 -13.27
N THR A 139 -19.72 -13.98 -13.65
CA THR A 139 -19.76 -12.71 -12.92
C THR A 139 -21.07 -11.98 -13.14
N LYS A 140 -21.60 -12.02 -14.37
CA LYS A 140 -22.92 -11.47 -14.71
C LYS A 140 -24.02 -12.12 -13.86
N GLU A 141 -24.10 -13.45 -13.84
CA GLU A 141 -25.10 -14.17 -13.06
C GLU A 141 -25.00 -13.85 -11.56
N ARG A 142 -23.77 -13.78 -11.05
CA ARG A 142 -23.50 -13.40 -9.66
C ARG A 142 -23.95 -11.98 -9.34
N THR A 143 -23.59 -11.00 -10.17
CA THR A 143 -23.98 -9.59 -9.98
C THR A 143 -25.49 -9.42 -10.08
N LEU A 144 -26.16 -10.01 -11.08
CA LEU A 144 -27.62 -9.99 -11.18
C LEU A 144 -28.30 -10.68 -10.00
N SER A 145 -27.69 -11.73 -9.44
CA SER A 145 -28.22 -12.39 -8.25
C SER A 145 -28.09 -11.51 -7.00
N PHE A 146 -26.98 -10.79 -6.83
CA PHE A 146 -26.85 -9.77 -5.78
C PHE A 146 -27.92 -8.68 -5.90
N ILE A 147 -28.13 -8.17 -7.11
CA ILE A 147 -29.11 -7.10 -7.39
C ILE A 147 -30.53 -7.58 -7.09
N ARG A 148 -30.94 -8.74 -7.63
CA ARG A 148 -32.27 -9.32 -7.42
C ARG A 148 -32.57 -9.64 -5.95
N ASP A 149 -31.56 -10.00 -5.18
CA ASP A 149 -31.69 -10.27 -3.74
C ASP A 149 -31.56 -8.98 -2.89
N ASN A 150 -31.49 -7.81 -3.53
CA ASN A 150 -31.32 -6.49 -2.90
C ASN A 150 -30.12 -6.40 -1.95
N ILE A 151 -29.02 -7.06 -2.31
CA ILE A 151 -27.83 -7.12 -1.45
C ILE A 151 -27.02 -5.83 -1.63
N HIS A 152 -26.79 -5.12 -0.54
CA HIS A 152 -25.74 -4.11 -0.42
C HIS A 152 -24.86 -4.49 0.75
N LEU A 153 -23.57 -4.72 0.48
CA LEU A 153 -22.66 -5.18 1.53
C LEU A 153 -21.25 -4.64 1.32
N SER A 154 -20.73 -3.88 2.28
CA SER A 154 -19.30 -3.59 2.37
C SER A 154 -18.65 -4.57 3.35
N PRO A 155 -17.78 -5.49 2.88
CA PRO A 155 -17.13 -6.45 3.77
C PRO A 155 -16.31 -5.81 4.89
N LEU A 156 -15.57 -4.73 4.60
CA LEU A 156 -14.76 -4.07 5.62
C LEU A 156 -15.64 -3.43 6.71
N ARG A 157 -16.71 -2.73 6.31
CA ARG A 157 -17.62 -2.08 7.27
C ARG A 157 -18.34 -3.12 8.13
N LEU A 158 -18.78 -4.24 7.54
CA LEU A 158 -19.36 -5.35 8.30
C LEU A 158 -18.38 -5.88 9.35
N ILE A 159 -17.12 -6.11 8.97
CA ILE A 159 -16.09 -6.62 9.89
C ILE A 159 -15.83 -5.62 11.03
N CYS A 160 -15.65 -4.33 10.72
CA CYS A 160 -15.42 -3.29 11.74
C CYS A 160 -16.60 -3.18 12.72
N LYS A 161 -17.84 -3.18 12.22
CA LYS A 161 -19.04 -3.16 13.07
C LYS A 161 -19.20 -4.44 13.88
N ALA A 162 -18.87 -5.60 13.32
CA ALA A 162 -18.93 -6.86 14.05
C ALA A 162 -17.89 -6.92 15.18
N ILE A 163 -16.69 -6.37 14.98
CA ILE A 163 -15.68 -6.24 16.06
C ILE A 163 -16.16 -5.26 17.14
N HIS A 164 -16.74 -4.12 16.76
CA HIS A 164 -17.26 -3.17 17.75
C HIS A 164 -18.47 -3.74 18.51
N ALA A 165 -19.40 -4.39 17.80
CA ALA A 165 -20.52 -5.12 18.40
C ALA A 165 -20.05 -6.22 19.37
N ASP A 166 -19.00 -6.96 19.02
CA ASP A 166 -18.39 -7.96 19.88
C ASP A 166 -17.87 -7.38 21.20
N SER A 167 -17.23 -6.20 21.13
CA SER A 167 -16.74 -5.49 22.31
C SER A 167 -17.87 -5.12 23.28
N ILE A 168 -19.03 -4.75 22.73
CA ILE A 168 -20.23 -4.39 23.50
C ILE A 168 -20.89 -5.65 24.09
N VAL A 169 -21.12 -6.68 23.26
CA VAL A 169 -21.79 -7.92 23.66
C VAL A 169 -21.04 -8.64 24.79
N ASN A 170 -19.70 -8.64 24.75
CA ASN A 170 -18.88 -9.30 25.78
C ASN A 170 -18.38 -8.34 26.86
N ASN A 171 -18.69 -7.04 26.75
CA ASN A 171 -18.21 -5.99 27.65
C ASN A 171 -16.68 -6.03 27.83
N VAL A 172 -15.95 -6.08 26.71
CA VAL A 172 -14.48 -6.10 26.65
C VAL A 172 -13.95 -4.88 25.91
N ASP A 173 -12.67 -4.57 26.08
CA ASP A 173 -12.01 -3.55 25.25
C ASP A 173 -12.02 -4.00 23.77
N ILE A 174 -12.27 -3.08 22.84
CA ILE A 174 -12.35 -3.38 21.40
C ILE A 174 -11.08 -4.02 20.82
N PHE A 175 -9.92 -3.85 21.47
CA PHE A 175 -8.67 -4.52 21.11
C PHE A 175 -8.61 -5.99 21.56
N GLU A 176 -9.49 -6.41 22.47
CA GLU A 176 -9.70 -7.82 22.87
C GLU A 176 -10.83 -8.48 22.09
N ALA A 177 -11.72 -7.67 21.51
CA ALA A 177 -12.82 -8.14 20.67
C ALA A 177 -12.31 -8.84 19.40
N SER A 178 -13.05 -9.86 18.97
CA SER A 178 -12.72 -10.61 17.77
C SER A 178 -13.93 -11.30 17.15
N VAL A 179 -13.89 -11.46 15.84
CA VAL A 179 -14.94 -12.14 15.07
C VAL A 179 -14.34 -13.25 14.23
N SER A 180 -14.99 -14.40 14.21
CA SER A 180 -14.60 -15.54 13.39
C SER A 180 -15.04 -15.39 11.95
N TYR A 181 -14.37 -16.09 11.03
CA TYR A 181 -14.76 -16.10 9.62
C TYR A 181 -16.19 -16.65 9.44
N GLU A 182 -16.55 -17.66 10.23
CA GLU A 182 -17.90 -18.24 10.20
C GLU A 182 -18.97 -17.21 10.59
N GLU A 183 -18.75 -16.47 11.68
CA GLU A 183 -19.66 -15.39 12.11
C GLU A 183 -19.80 -14.31 11.03
N ILE A 184 -18.69 -13.89 10.42
CA ILE A 184 -18.71 -12.91 9.32
C ILE A 184 -19.57 -13.40 8.15
N PHE A 185 -19.45 -14.68 7.76
CA PHE A 185 -20.25 -15.23 6.66
C PHE A 185 -21.71 -15.46 7.04
N ILE A 186 -22.03 -15.79 8.29
CA ILE A 186 -23.42 -15.83 8.76
C ILE A 186 -24.03 -14.43 8.66
N LEU A 187 -23.36 -13.42 9.21
CA LEU A 187 -23.82 -12.02 9.17
C LEU A 187 -23.96 -11.50 7.73
N ALA A 188 -22.99 -11.78 6.85
CA ALA A 188 -23.04 -11.38 5.44
C ALA A 188 -24.22 -12.00 4.66
N ASN A 189 -24.77 -13.12 5.14
CA ASN A 189 -25.90 -13.81 4.52
C ASN A 189 -27.24 -13.58 5.24
N ASP A 190 -27.23 -12.81 6.32
CA ASP A 190 -28.46 -12.40 7.00
C ASP A 190 -29.14 -11.27 6.22
N LYS A 191 -30.43 -11.44 5.91
CA LYS A 191 -31.21 -10.51 5.07
C LYS A 191 -31.43 -9.14 5.72
N ASP A 192 -31.37 -9.07 7.04
CA ASP A 192 -31.53 -7.82 7.76
C ASP A 192 -30.19 -7.03 7.76
N ILE A 193 -29.06 -7.72 7.58
CA ILE A 193 -27.71 -7.15 7.59
C ILE A 193 -27.23 -6.76 6.19
N ASN A 194 -27.47 -7.59 5.19
CA ASN A 194 -26.82 -7.49 3.89
C ASN A 194 -27.54 -6.63 2.86
N THR A 195 -28.50 -5.81 3.29
CA THR A 195 -29.26 -4.89 2.43
C THR A 195 -28.77 -3.45 2.51
N ASN A 196 -27.75 -3.18 3.33
CA ASN A 196 -27.06 -1.90 3.42
C ASN A 196 -25.54 -2.09 3.50
N ALA A 197 -24.79 -1.31 2.72
CA ALA A 197 -23.33 -1.34 2.73
C ALA A 197 -22.75 -1.04 4.12
N SER A 198 -23.47 -0.28 4.95
CA SER A 198 -23.17 -0.03 6.36
C SER A 198 -24.36 -0.46 7.24
N PRO A 199 -24.42 -1.73 7.69
CA PRO A 199 -25.55 -2.23 8.45
C PRO A 199 -25.71 -1.54 9.81
N ASP A 200 -26.91 -1.63 10.38
CA ASP A 200 -27.17 -1.17 11.75
C ASP A 200 -26.36 -2.00 12.75
N GLU A 201 -25.65 -1.33 13.64
CA GLU A 201 -24.80 -1.99 14.62
C GLU A 201 -25.59 -2.73 15.70
N SER A 202 -26.75 -2.21 16.10
CA SER A 202 -27.63 -2.83 17.10
C SER A 202 -28.12 -4.19 16.61
N LEU A 203 -28.44 -4.27 15.31
CA LEU A 203 -28.84 -5.51 14.66
C LEU A 203 -27.67 -6.50 14.57
N ILE A 204 -26.44 -6.02 14.28
CA ILE A 204 -25.24 -6.87 14.31
C ILE A 204 -25.01 -7.42 15.72
N GLN A 205 -25.17 -6.60 16.77
CA GLN A 205 -25.04 -7.04 18.16
C GLN A 205 -26.04 -8.15 18.49
N GLU A 206 -27.32 -7.96 18.17
CA GLU A 206 -28.37 -8.95 18.39
C GLU A 206 -28.06 -10.27 17.67
N LYS A 207 -27.72 -10.20 16.37
CA LYS A 207 -27.43 -11.40 15.57
C LYS A 207 -26.16 -12.10 16.05
N LEU A 208 -25.12 -11.36 16.41
CA LEU A 208 -23.88 -11.94 16.92
C LEU A 208 -24.09 -12.64 18.27
N TYR A 209 -24.89 -12.06 19.16
CA TYR A 209 -25.30 -12.70 20.41
C TYR A 209 -26.03 -14.03 20.13
N LEU A 210 -27.06 -14.01 19.26
CA LEU A 210 -27.84 -15.20 18.89
C LEU A 210 -26.98 -16.30 18.26
N ILE A 211 -26.07 -15.93 17.34
CA ILE A 211 -25.14 -16.87 16.69
C ILE A 211 -24.34 -17.65 17.74
N ARG A 212 -23.87 -16.97 18.79
CA ARG A 212 -23.04 -17.57 19.82
C ARG A 212 -23.84 -18.35 20.85
N GLU A 213 -24.94 -17.78 21.33
CA GLU A 213 -25.82 -18.43 22.31
C GLU A 213 -26.38 -19.74 21.76
N GLN A 214 -26.84 -19.73 20.51
CA GLN A 214 -27.47 -20.89 19.88
C GLN A 214 -26.47 -21.77 19.11
N GLY A 215 -25.20 -21.38 19.04
CA GLY A 215 -24.16 -22.11 18.32
C GLY A 215 -24.46 -22.26 16.82
N ILE A 216 -25.03 -21.23 16.20
CA ILE A 216 -25.40 -21.22 14.78
C ILE A 216 -24.14 -21.44 13.93
N ARG A 217 -24.25 -22.36 12.98
CA ARG A 217 -23.18 -22.69 12.03
C ARG A 217 -23.54 -22.23 10.64
N PHE A 218 -22.52 -21.83 9.88
CA PHE A 218 -22.70 -21.44 8.49
C PHE A 218 -23.08 -22.67 7.65
N GLN A 219 -24.21 -22.58 6.96
CA GLN A 219 -24.74 -23.68 6.14
C GLN A 219 -24.13 -23.64 4.73
N GLY A 220 -22.83 -23.94 4.61
CA GLY A 220 -22.15 -23.97 3.33
C GLY A 220 -20.63 -23.99 3.43
N LYS A 221 -19.97 -23.90 2.27
CA LYS A 221 -18.52 -23.64 2.20
C LYS A 221 -18.30 -22.17 1.93
N TYR A 222 -17.28 -21.61 2.55
CA TYR A 222 -16.84 -20.24 2.33
C TYR A 222 -15.34 -20.16 2.16
N GLU A 223 -14.89 -19.04 1.62
CA GLU A 223 -13.51 -18.79 1.24
C GLU A 223 -12.82 -17.88 2.27
N SER A 224 -11.77 -18.39 2.92
CA SER A 224 -11.04 -17.73 4.01
C SER A 224 -10.00 -16.69 3.53
N ARG A 225 -10.40 -15.79 2.62
CA ARG A 225 -9.48 -14.87 1.91
C ARG A 225 -9.36 -13.50 2.56
N PHE A 226 -8.99 -13.46 3.83
CA PHE A 226 -8.90 -12.20 4.61
C PHE A 226 -7.48 -11.59 4.64
N HIS A 227 -6.50 -12.21 3.97
CA HIS A 227 -5.10 -11.75 3.99
C HIS A 227 -4.89 -10.30 3.53
N ILE A 228 -5.78 -9.76 2.69
CA ILE A 228 -5.71 -8.37 2.26
C ILE A 228 -5.80 -7.37 3.42
N LEU A 229 -6.51 -7.73 4.50
CA LEU A 229 -6.69 -6.87 5.68
C LEU A 229 -5.39 -6.73 6.50
N LYS A 230 -4.43 -7.64 6.34
CA LYS A 230 -3.11 -7.51 7.00
C LYS A 230 -2.33 -6.31 6.49
N HIS A 231 -2.60 -5.88 5.26
CA HIS A 231 -1.89 -4.78 4.61
C HIS A 231 -2.55 -3.42 4.86
N THR A 232 -3.53 -3.32 5.76
CA THR A 232 -4.19 -2.04 6.10
C THR A 232 -3.67 -1.41 7.39
N ASP A 233 -2.70 -2.05 8.05
CA ASP A 233 -2.20 -1.68 9.39
C ASP A 233 -3.29 -1.45 10.44
N LEU A 234 -4.41 -2.17 10.33
CA LEU A 234 -5.54 -2.04 11.25
C LEU A 234 -5.91 -3.36 11.92
N PHE A 235 -5.72 -4.49 11.21
CA PHE A 235 -6.19 -5.80 11.65
C PHE A 235 -5.04 -6.76 11.90
N GLU A 236 -5.23 -7.63 12.87
CA GLU A 236 -4.52 -8.89 12.98
C GLU A 236 -5.44 -10.01 12.45
N VAL A 237 -4.97 -10.70 11.40
CA VAL A 237 -5.72 -11.79 10.75
C VAL A 237 -5.10 -13.12 11.15
N GLU A 238 -5.78 -13.82 12.06
CA GLU A 238 -5.43 -15.16 12.53
C GLU A 238 -6.03 -16.25 11.62
N ARG A 239 -5.81 -17.54 11.91
CA ARG A 239 -6.26 -18.66 11.06
C ARG A 239 -7.78 -18.72 10.86
N SER A 240 -8.58 -18.25 11.82
CA SER A 240 -10.04 -18.34 11.81
C SER A 240 -10.76 -17.12 12.35
N ARG A 241 -10.02 -16.09 12.78
CA ARG A 241 -10.56 -14.88 13.42
C ARG A 241 -9.87 -13.63 12.90
N ILE A 242 -10.57 -12.51 13.05
CA ILE A 242 -10.09 -11.16 12.78
C ILE A 242 -10.28 -10.35 14.06
N LYS A 243 -9.26 -9.59 14.43
CA LYS A 243 -9.28 -8.63 15.54
C LYS A 243 -8.52 -7.37 15.13
N LEU A 244 -8.62 -6.32 15.92
CA LEU A 244 -7.75 -5.15 15.75
C LEU A 244 -6.34 -5.51 16.18
N ARG A 245 -5.34 -4.92 15.51
CA ARG A 245 -3.96 -5.04 15.99
C ARG A 245 -3.83 -4.30 17.33
N ALA A 246 -2.99 -4.83 18.23
CA ALA A 246 -2.72 -4.16 19.49
C ALA A 246 -1.99 -2.82 19.26
N PRO A 247 -2.40 -1.73 19.94
CA PRO A 247 -1.69 -0.46 19.88
C PRO A 247 -0.42 -0.55 20.73
N ILE A 248 0.66 0.03 20.23
CA ILE A 248 1.95 0.19 20.90
C ILE A 248 1.91 1.41 21.82
N THR A 249 1.20 2.48 21.42
CA THR A 249 1.11 3.74 22.18
C THR A 249 -0.31 4.20 22.41
N LYS A 250 -0.52 5.11 23.39
CA LYS A 250 -1.82 5.77 23.62
C LYS A 250 -2.30 6.57 22.40
N THR A 251 -1.40 7.27 21.74
CA THR A 251 -1.70 8.05 20.53
C THR A 251 -2.17 7.14 19.41
N GLU A 252 -1.49 6.01 19.22
CA GLU A 252 -1.88 5.00 18.24
C GLU A 252 -3.20 4.32 18.61
N LYS A 253 -3.45 4.05 19.90
CA LYS A 253 -4.75 3.59 20.38
C LYS A 253 -5.85 4.55 19.93
N GLY A 254 -5.68 5.85 20.17
CA GLY A 254 -6.62 6.89 19.74
C GLY A 254 -6.83 6.91 18.22
N LEU A 255 -5.76 6.77 17.43
CA LEU A 255 -5.84 6.72 15.97
C LEU A 255 -6.60 5.50 15.46
N ILE A 256 -6.32 4.31 16.00
CA ILE A 256 -7.03 3.09 15.59
C ILE A 256 -8.52 3.20 15.92
N LEU A 257 -8.85 3.72 17.11
CA LEU A 257 -10.23 3.96 17.51
C LEU A 257 -10.93 4.97 16.60
N ASP A 258 -10.28 6.07 16.25
CA ASP A 258 -10.81 7.08 15.32
C ASP A 258 -11.02 6.50 13.92
N LYS A 259 -10.09 5.68 13.42
CA LYS A 259 -10.24 4.96 12.15
C LYS A 259 -11.43 4.01 12.17
N ILE A 260 -11.60 3.20 13.21
CA ILE A 260 -12.74 2.28 13.34
C ILE A 260 -14.06 3.02 13.43
N SER A 261 -14.12 4.06 14.28
CA SER A 261 -15.32 4.91 14.40
C SER A 261 -15.67 5.55 13.06
N THR A 262 -14.67 6.07 12.34
CA THR A 262 -14.84 6.65 11.02
C THR A 262 -15.41 5.63 10.04
N ILE A 263 -14.84 4.42 9.95
CA ILE A 263 -15.32 3.36 9.05
C ILE A 263 -16.78 2.97 9.37
N ASN A 264 -17.11 2.82 10.65
CA ASN A 264 -18.46 2.43 11.10
C ASN A 264 -19.51 3.50 10.79
N ASN A 265 -19.10 4.76 10.62
CA ASN A 265 -19.95 5.90 10.33
C ASN A 265 -20.04 6.26 8.83
N ILE A 266 -19.34 5.54 7.95
CA ILE A 266 -19.48 5.78 6.50
C ILE A 266 -20.88 5.32 6.06
N SER A 267 -21.74 6.28 5.74
CA SER A 267 -23.10 6.06 5.25
C SER A 267 -23.21 6.00 3.73
N ILE A 268 -22.16 6.42 3.02
CA ILE A 268 -22.14 6.46 1.55
C ILE A 268 -22.26 5.04 0.99
N GLN A 269 -23.19 4.85 0.06
CA GLN A 269 -23.48 3.59 -0.63
C GLN A 269 -23.60 3.84 -2.13
N PHE A 270 -23.13 2.88 -2.93
CA PHE A 270 -23.39 2.85 -4.36
C PHE A 270 -24.73 2.18 -4.65
N ASN A 271 -25.60 2.91 -5.38
CA ASN A 271 -26.96 2.52 -5.74
C ASN A 271 -27.20 2.48 -7.26
N GLY A 272 -26.13 2.57 -8.07
CA GLY A 272 -26.29 2.63 -9.53
C GLY A 272 -26.89 1.35 -10.12
N PHE A 273 -26.76 0.21 -9.43
CA PHE A 273 -27.28 -1.07 -9.88
C PHE A 273 -28.72 -1.36 -9.43
N ASP A 274 -29.36 -0.49 -8.62
CA ASP A 274 -30.63 -0.80 -7.95
C ASP A 274 -31.80 -0.94 -8.92
N ASN A 275 -31.72 -0.27 -10.08
CA ASN A 275 -32.73 -0.33 -11.13
C ASN A 275 -32.37 -1.31 -12.26
N VAL A 276 -31.35 -2.15 -12.09
CA VAL A 276 -30.93 -3.12 -13.10
C VAL A 276 -31.77 -4.39 -12.99
N GLU A 277 -32.59 -4.67 -14.00
CA GLU A 277 -33.44 -5.87 -14.01
C GLU A 277 -32.80 -7.03 -14.78
N ASP A 278 -32.06 -6.71 -15.85
CA ASP A 278 -31.50 -7.70 -16.76
C ASP A 278 -30.06 -7.40 -17.23
N GLU A 279 -29.57 -8.22 -18.16
CA GLU A 279 -28.23 -8.04 -18.75
C GLU A 279 -28.09 -6.74 -19.53
N VAL A 280 -29.14 -6.31 -20.23
CA VAL A 280 -29.11 -5.10 -21.04
C VAL A 280 -28.96 -3.88 -20.14
N ASP A 281 -29.72 -3.83 -19.05
CA ASP A 281 -29.63 -2.78 -18.04
C ASP A 281 -28.27 -2.77 -17.36
N LEU A 282 -27.74 -3.94 -17.00
CA LEU A 282 -26.41 -4.05 -16.39
C LEU A 282 -25.33 -3.49 -17.32
N LEU A 283 -25.39 -3.82 -18.62
CA LEU A 283 -24.46 -3.31 -19.61
C LEU A 283 -24.61 -1.79 -19.79
N ASN A 284 -25.82 -1.26 -19.72
CA ASN A 284 -26.10 0.17 -19.81
C ASN A 284 -25.54 0.92 -18.61
N GLU A 285 -25.78 0.42 -17.39
CA GLU A 285 -25.25 1.03 -16.17
C GLU A 285 -23.71 0.99 -16.14
N LEU A 286 -23.10 -0.11 -16.56
CA LEU A 286 -21.63 -0.18 -16.66
C LEU A 286 -21.04 0.83 -17.66
N ARG A 287 -21.79 1.23 -18.70
CA ARG A 287 -21.36 2.27 -19.67
C ARG A 287 -21.38 3.67 -19.08
N THR A 288 -22.20 3.95 -18.07
CA THR A 288 -22.24 5.27 -17.41
C THR A 288 -20.96 5.55 -16.63
N CYS A 289 -20.16 4.52 -16.35
CA CYS A 289 -18.96 4.58 -15.53
C CYS A 289 -19.23 4.99 -14.08
N SER A 290 -20.49 4.93 -13.62
CA SER A 290 -20.90 5.29 -12.25
C SER A 290 -20.11 4.53 -11.18
N TRP A 291 -20.00 3.20 -11.30
CA TRP A 291 -19.20 2.37 -10.38
C TRP A 291 -17.73 2.80 -10.37
N SER A 292 -17.15 3.08 -11.54
CA SER A 292 -15.75 3.50 -11.64
C SER A 292 -15.49 4.89 -11.06
N ASN A 293 -16.51 5.76 -11.04
CA ASN A 293 -16.43 7.07 -10.39
C ASN A 293 -16.65 6.98 -8.88
N TYR A 294 -17.56 6.10 -8.45
CA TYR A 294 -17.77 5.79 -7.04
C TYR A 294 -16.56 5.10 -6.41
N TYR A 295 -15.95 4.14 -7.11
CA TYR A 295 -14.85 3.33 -6.59
C TYR A 295 -13.46 3.99 -6.74
N ASP A 296 -13.41 5.26 -6.35
CA ASP A 296 -12.22 6.07 -6.15
C ASP A 296 -12.43 6.89 -4.88
N ALA A 297 -11.88 6.42 -3.76
CA ALA A 297 -12.14 6.97 -2.43
C ALA A 297 -11.93 8.49 -2.34
N LEU A 298 -10.90 9.05 -2.97
CA LEU A 298 -10.67 10.50 -2.99
C LEU A 298 -11.73 11.32 -3.74
N LYS A 299 -12.58 10.69 -4.55
CA LYS A 299 -13.74 11.34 -5.19
C LYS A 299 -15.01 11.18 -4.38
N THR A 300 -15.11 10.08 -3.63
CA THR A 300 -16.36 9.63 -3.00
C THR A 300 -16.45 10.02 -1.54
N LEU A 301 -15.35 9.90 -0.81
CA LEU A 301 -15.29 10.28 0.60
C LEU A 301 -14.94 11.77 0.72
N ASP A 302 -15.49 12.42 1.74
CA ASP A 302 -15.15 13.79 2.09
C ASP A 302 -13.72 13.88 2.65
N GLN A 303 -13.18 15.12 2.69
CA GLN A 303 -11.80 15.36 3.09
C GLN A 303 -11.53 14.98 4.56
N GLU A 304 -12.52 15.12 5.45
CA GLU A 304 -12.38 14.80 6.87
C GLU A 304 -12.27 13.28 7.04
N THR A 305 -13.15 12.52 6.39
CA THR A 305 -13.08 11.05 6.38
C THR A 305 -11.74 10.58 5.80
N ILE A 306 -11.29 11.12 4.66
CA ILE A 306 -9.98 10.78 4.09
C ILE A 306 -8.85 11.10 5.08
N PHE A 307 -8.89 12.27 5.72
CA PHE A 307 -7.88 12.65 6.70
C PHE A 307 -7.84 11.67 7.88
N LYS A 308 -8.97 11.38 8.53
CA LYS A 308 -9.04 10.45 9.66
C LYS A 308 -8.53 9.04 9.32
N LEU A 309 -8.83 8.55 8.12
CA LEU A 309 -8.39 7.22 7.69
C LEU A 309 -6.90 7.15 7.30
N THR A 310 -6.34 8.23 6.76
CA THR A 310 -5.00 8.22 6.14
C THR A 310 -3.94 8.98 6.92
N HIS A 311 -4.36 9.80 7.89
CA HIS A 311 -3.43 10.55 8.73
C HIS A 311 -2.66 9.62 9.65
N GLU A 312 -1.36 9.88 9.73
CA GLU A 312 -0.43 9.24 10.64
C GLU A 312 0.04 10.32 11.63
N ASN A 313 -0.21 10.11 12.93
CA ASN A 313 0.36 11.00 13.93
C ASN A 313 1.84 10.69 14.09
N ASN A 314 2.69 11.51 13.48
CA ASN A 314 4.12 11.56 13.75
C ASN A 314 4.47 12.18 15.12
N VAL A 315 3.51 12.32 16.03
CA VAL A 315 3.70 12.89 17.37
C VAL A 315 4.32 11.82 18.27
N VAL A 316 5.64 11.64 18.16
CA VAL A 316 6.46 10.90 19.13
C VAL A 316 6.72 11.75 20.40
N THR A 317 6.25 13.00 20.44
CA THR A 317 6.57 13.93 21.52
C THR A 317 5.33 14.70 21.99
N SER A 318 4.63 14.20 23.02
CA SER A 318 4.02 15.07 24.06
C SER A 318 3.13 14.38 25.10
N ASN A 319 2.67 13.12 24.93
CA ASN A 319 1.66 12.55 25.85
C ASN A 319 2.20 11.43 26.77
N LEU A 320 3.33 11.69 27.43
CA LEU A 320 3.95 10.80 28.42
C LEU A 320 3.61 11.15 29.88
N ALA A 321 2.61 11.99 30.13
CA ALA A 321 2.26 12.40 31.51
C ALA A 321 1.22 11.50 32.22
N ASP A 322 0.40 10.70 31.53
CA ASP A 322 -0.77 10.08 32.18
C ASP A 322 -0.86 8.54 32.07
N LEU A 323 0.23 7.80 32.28
CA LEU A 323 0.14 6.36 32.58
C LEU A 323 0.97 5.97 33.80
N THR A 324 0.48 6.35 34.97
CA THR A 324 0.76 5.65 36.22
C THR A 324 -0.44 4.80 36.60
N GLU A 325 -0.64 3.67 35.92
CA GLU A 325 -1.36 2.56 36.53
C GLU A 325 -0.43 1.34 36.61
N LYS A 326 -0.17 0.95 37.87
CA LYS A 326 0.49 -0.30 38.30
C LYS A 326 2.01 -0.40 38.13
N GLY A 327 2.74 0.58 38.65
CA GLY A 327 3.99 0.33 39.39
C GLY A 327 5.15 -0.36 38.66
N ARG A 328 5.12 -0.51 37.33
CA ARG A 328 6.28 -0.90 36.54
C ARG A 328 7.00 0.37 36.11
N MET A 329 8.28 0.50 36.46
CA MET A 329 9.16 1.46 35.80
C MET A 329 9.16 1.13 34.30
N VAL A 330 8.47 1.95 33.50
CA VAL A 330 8.55 1.87 32.05
C VAL A 330 9.89 2.50 31.67
N GLU A 331 10.80 1.68 31.18
CA GLU A 331 12.06 2.14 30.64
C GLU A 331 11.76 3.03 29.43
N ILE A 332 12.32 4.24 29.43
CA ILE A 332 12.08 5.26 28.41
C ILE A 332 12.49 4.69 27.05
N ILE A 333 11.54 4.64 26.11
CA ILE A 333 11.77 4.29 24.70
C ILE A 333 11.69 5.61 23.93
N SER A 334 12.83 6.25 23.69
CA SER A 334 12.92 7.37 22.75
C SER A 334 12.64 6.87 21.33
N SER A 335 12.42 7.77 20.36
CA SER A 335 12.35 7.45 18.92
C SER A 335 13.45 6.47 18.46
N ASP A 336 14.56 6.52 19.16
CA ASP A 336 15.77 5.73 19.00
C ASP A 336 15.59 4.23 19.28
N LYS A 337 14.55 3.85 20.04
CA LYS A 337 14.18 2.45 20.32
C LYS A 337 12.93 1.98 19.55
N LEU A 338 12.29 2.85 18.76
CA LEU A 338 11.13 2.47 17.91
C LEU A 338 11.59 1.91 16.56
N TYR A 339 12.74 2.39 16.06
CA TYR A 339 13.41 1.93 14.85
C TYR A 339 14.90 1.76 15.13
N ASP A 340 15.25 0.62 15.73
CA ASP A 340 16.64 0.30 16.00
C ASP A 340 17.43 0.29 14.69
N PHE A 341 18.55 1.02 14.69
CA PHE A 341 19.55 0.90 13.64
C PHE A 341 19.99 -0.56 13.51
N ARG A 342 19.97 -1.08 12.29
CA ARG A 342 20.44 -2.44 12.00
C ARG A 342 21.76 -2.36 11.26
N GLU A 343 22.73 -3.18 11.66
CA GLU A 343 23.94 -3.37 10.85
C GLU A 343 23.55 -3.96 9.50
N ILE A 344 24.12 -3.43 8.42
CA ILE A 344 23.96 -3.95 7.07
C ILE A 344 24.72 -5.29 7.00
N ASN A 345 24.09 -6.36 7.50
CA ASN A 345 24.69 -7.68 7.57
C ASN A 345 24.78 -8.30 6.19
N ARG A 346 25.99 -8.78 5.85
CA ARG A 346 26.28 -9.56 4.63
C ARG A 346 25.30 -10.72 4.52
N TYR A 347 24.38 -10.66 3.57
CA TYR A 347 23.63 -11.83 3.15
C TYR A 347 24.62 -12.78 2.44
N ILE A 348 25.28 -13.65 3.19
CA ILE A 348 25.92 -14.85 2.64
C ILE A 348 24.80 -15.90 2.57
N PRO A 349 24.26 -16.23 1.38
CA PRO A 349 23.28 -17.28 1.28
C PRO A 349 23.94 -18.61 1.65
N THR A 350 23.63 -19.14 2.84
CA THR A 350 23.89 -20.55 3.11
C THR A 350 23.02 -21.38 2.17
N LYS A 351 23.65 -21.97 1.15
CA LYS A 351 23.03 -22.95 0.25
C LYS A 351 22.35 -24.03 1.09
N LYS A 352 21.01 -24.08 1.04
CA LYS A 352 20.31 -25.36 1.00
C LYS A 352 19.85 -25.55 -0.43
N ASP A 353 20.57 -26.44 -1.11
CA ASP A 353 20.23 -26.94 -2.42
C ASP A 353 18.80 -27.48 -2.41
N ASN A 354 17.99 -26.95 -3.32
CA ASN A 354 16.99 -27.74 -4.02
C ASN A 354 16.89 -27.19 -5.44
N HIS A 355 17.68 -27.82 -6.31
CA HIS A 355 17.66 -27.63 -7.75
C HIS A 355 16.24 -27.80 -8.31
N LYS A 356 15.65 -26.70 -8.81
CA LYS A 356 14.79 -26.74 -10.00
C LYS A 356 15.11 -25.55 -10.90
N ASN A 357 15.80 -25.89 -12.00
CA ASN A 357 16.22 -25.08 -13.13
C ASN A 357 15.49 -23.74 -13.30
N LYS A 358 16.22 -22.64 -13.12
CA LYS A 358 15.85 -21.30 -13.55
C LYS A 358 16.59 -21.01 -14.87
N VAL A 359 15.81 -20.95 -15.95
CA VAL A 359 16.26 -20.43 -17.26
C VAL A 359 16.09 -18.90 -17.23
N TYR A 360 17.11 -18.20 -17.71
CA TYR A 360 17.31 -16.76 -17.66
C TYR A 360 16.75 -16.06 -18.92
N ALA A 361 16.55 -14.73 -18.79
CA ALA A 361 16.31 -13.68 -19.81
C ALA A 361 14.83 -13.46 -20.27
N ASP A 362 14.29 -12.24 -20.49
CA ASP A 362 14.84 -10.87 -20.54
C ASP A 362 13.71 -9.79 -20.29
N PRO A 363 13.81 -8.87 -19.30
CA PRO A 363 12.74 -7.92 -18.88
C PRO A 363 13.00 -6.41 -19.17
N GLU A 364 13.83 -6.06 -20.15
CA GLU A 364 14.66 -4.83 -20.19
C GLU A 364 14.05 -3.42 -20.49
N LEU A 365 12.74 -3.11 -20.55
CA LEU A 365 12.35 -1.71 -20.93
C LEU A 365 11.42 -0.93 -20.00
N THR A 366 10.69 -1.62 -19.11
CA THR A 366 9.73 -0.96 -18.18
C THR A 366 10.07 -1.24 -16.73
N LYS A 367 10.45 -2.50 -16.43
CA LYS A 367 11.26 -2.80 -15.25
C LYS A 367 12.47 -1.89 -15.22
N ILE A 368 13.10 -1.66 -16.36
CA ILE A 368 14.30 -0.84 -16.40
C ILE A 368 14.15 0.58 -15.87
N ARG A 369 13.05 1.32 -15.99
CA ARG A 369 13.06 2.70 -15.41
C ARG A 369 12.79 2.73 -13.91
N ARG A 370 12.02 1.77 -13.41
CA ARG A 370 11.54 1.76 -12.03
C ARG A 370 12.24 0.75 -11.14
N GLN A 371 12.54 -0.42 -11.70
CA GLN A 371 13.63 -1.21 -11.21
C GLN A 371 14.98 -0.54 -11.47
N ARG A 372 15.30 0.27 -12.50
CA ARG A 372 16.53 1.09 -12.36
C ARG A 372 16.37 2.10 -11.24
N ALA A 373 15.25 2.77 -11.00
CA ALA A 373 15.17 3.64 -9.82
C ALA A 373 15.41 2.86 -8.50
N ASN A 374 14.72 1.73 -8.27
CA ASN A 374 14.81 0.95 -7.02
C ASN A 374 16.05 0.03 -6.95
N LEU A 375 16.50 -0.53 -8.07
CA LEU A 375 17.74 -1.33 -8.22
C LEU A 375 18.95 -0.42 -8.32
N THR A 376 18.91 0.73 -8.99
CA THR A 376 20.00 1.72 -8.94
C THR A 376 20.07 2.31 -7.55
N HIS A 377 18.95 2.63 -6.89
CA HIS A 377 18.95 3.00 -5.47
C HIS A 377 19.61 1.90 -4.61
N LYS A 378 19.16 0.65 -4.75
CA LYS A 378 19.71 -0.49 -4.01
C LYS A 378 21.18 -0.79 -4.35
N ILE A 379 21.56 -0.80 -5.62
CA ILE A 379 22.95 -0.98 -6.09
C ILE A 379 23.82 0.16 -5.60
N LEU A 380 23.31 1.39 -5.61
CA LEU A 380 24.05 2.58 -5.17
C LEU A 380 24.25 2.55 -3.65
N LEU A 381 23.24 2.11 -2.89
CA LEU A 381 23.36 1.80 -1.47
C LEU A 381 24.37 0.66 -1.21
N GLU A 382 24.31 -0.44 -1.96
CA GLU A 382 25.26 -1.56 -1.85
C GLU A 382 26.70 -1.09 -2.15
N LYS A 383 26.92 -0.33 -3.24
CA LYS A 383 28.23 0.25 -3.58
C LYS A 383 28.73 1.23 -2.52
N LEU A 384 27.85 2.08 -2.01
CA LEU A 384 28.15 3.01 -0.93
C LEU A 384 28.56 2.25 0.33
N ASN A 385 27.80 1.24 0.71
CA ASN A 385 28.09 0.39 1.84
C ASN A 385 29.44 -0.34 1.68
N ASP A 386 29.68 -0.98 0.54
CA ASP A 386 30.92 -1.69 0.25
C ASP A 386 32.13 -0.74 0.29
N TYR A 387 32.00 0.46 -0.28
CA TYR A 387 33.03 1.48 -0.21
C TYR A 387 33.32 1.89 1.25
N LEU A 388 32.30 2.20 2.03
CA LEU A 388 32.46 2.63 3.43
C LEU A 388 33.05 1.52 4.30
N VAL A 389 32.59 0.28 4.13
CA VAL A 389 33.14 -0.90 4.82
C VAL A 389 34.60 -1.13 4.42
N SER A 390 34.97 -0.93 3.14
CA SER A 390 36.38 -1.02 2.71
C SER A 390 37.28 0.02 3.40
N LYS A 391 36.72 1.17 3.80
CA LYS A 391 37.39 2.20 4.62
C LYS A 391 37.32 1.91 6.12
N GLY A 392 36.74 0.77 6.52
CA GLY A 392 36.61 0.33 7.90
C GLY A 392 35.49 1.05 8.66
N ALA A 393 34.48 1.57 7.96
CA ALA A 393 33.28 2.13 8.59
C ALA A 393 32.36 1.03 9.14
N ILE A 394 31.61 1.37 10.18
CA ILE A 394 30.40 0.65 10.58
C ILE A 394 29.22 1.37 9.92
N SER A 395 28.41 0.63 9.16
CA SER A 395 27.24 1.13 8.46
C SER A 395 25.96 0.59 9.08
N LEU A 396 24.97 1.46 9.25
CA LEU A 396 23.68 1.18 9.87
C LEU A 396 22.56 1.79 9.02
N GLU A 397 21.39 1.16 9.01
CA GLU A 397 20.17 1.66 8.34
C GLU A 397 18.93 1.55 9.26
N ASN A 398 17.87 2.29 8.92
CA ASN A 398 16.53 2.09 9.50
C ASN A 398 15.43 2.45 8.48
N GLU A 399 14.16 2.47 8.89
CA GLU A 399 13.03 2.74 7.98
C GLU A 399 13.02 4.16 7.39
N HIS A 400 13.76 5.09 7.96
CA HIS A 400 13.82 6.50 7.54
C HIS A 400 15.19 6.89 6.97
N ILE A 401 16.28 6.31 7.46
CA ILE A 401 17.65 6.63 7.07
C ILE A 401 18.16 5.57 6.11
N ASP A 402 18.43 6.00 4.89
CA ASP A 402 19.06 5.21 3.83
C ASP A 402 20.39 4.58 4.28
N LEU A 403 21.35 5.38 4.76
CA LEU A 403 22.60 4.87 5.31
C LEU A 403 23.25 5.85 6.29
N TYR A 404 23.53 5.39 7.49
CA TYR A 404 24.41 6.06 8.46
C TYR A 404 25.74 5.31 8.55
N ALA A 405 26.85 6.04 8.56
CA ALA A 405 28.18 5.44 8.67
C ALA A 405 29.06 6.12 9.71
N LYS A 406 29.81 5.31 10.45
CA LYS A 406 30.80 5.75 11.42
C LYS A 406 32.17 5.18 11.08
N LEU A 407 33.12 6.06 10.76
CA LEU A 407 34.52 5.69 10.46
C LEU A 407 35.33 5.46 11.74
N LYS A 408 36.46 4.75 11.62
CA LYS A 408 37.40 4.49 12.74
C LYS A 408 37.95 5.76 13.40
N ASN A 409 38.06 6.84 12.64
CA ASN A 409 38.46 8.16 13.15
C ASN A 409 37.31 8.90 13.87
N ASN A 410 36.22 8.20 14.20
CA ASN A 410 35.02 8.67 14.88
C ASN A 410 34.19 9.69 14.08
N LYS A 411 34.51 9.93 12.81
CA LYS A 411 33.70 10.78 11.94
C LYS A 411 32.46 10.05 11.46
N LYS A 412 31.36 10.79 11.38
CA LYS A 412 30.03 10.27 11.13
C LYS A 412 29.44 10.87 9.87
N PHE A 413 28.69 10.06 9.16
CA PHE A 413 28.05 10.42 7.91
C PHE A 413 26.62 9.95 7.87
N LEU A 414 25.77 10.80 7.32
CA LEU A 414 24.39 10.49 6.99
C LEU A 414 24.21 10.65 5.49
N PHE A 415 23.84 9.57 4.83
CA PHE A 415 23.65 9.52 3.38
C PHE A 415 22.18 9.39 3.04
N GLU A 416 21.77 10.13 2.02
CA GLU A 416 20.45 10.04 1.39
C GLU A 416 20.65 9.83 -0.11
N VAL A 417 20.05 8.78 -0.65
CA VAL A 417 20.25 8.34 -2.03
C VAL A 417 19.06 8.80 -2.87
N LYS A 418 19.33 9.60 -3.90
CA LYS A 418 18.28 10.11 -4.80
C LYS A 418 18.48 9.63 -6.22
N SER A 419 17.43 9.00 -6.78
CA SER A 419 17.37 8.75 -8.21
C SER A 419 17.07 10.06 -8.96
N ILE A 420 18.02 10.52 -9.77
CA ILE A 420 17.87 11.77 -10.54
C ILE A 420 17.85 11.54 -12.05
N ASP A 421 17.16 12.44 -12.75
CA ASP A 421 17.27 12.74 -14.17
C ASP A 421 17.23 14.26 -14.39
N ASP A 422 17.47 14.72 -15.64
CA ASP A 422 17.53 16.15 -15.97
C ASP A 422 16.25 16.93 -15.61
N LYS A 423 15.10 16.25 -15.55
CA LYS A 423 13.79 16.88 -15.30
C LYS A 423 13.45 16.95 -13.81
N ASN A 424 13.97 16.03 -13.00
CA ASN A 424 13.62 15.91 -11.58
C ASN A 424 14.76 16.31 -10.63
N LEU A 425 15.96 16.61 -11.13
CA LEU A 425 17.15 16.92 -10.32
C LEU A 425 16.86 17.93 -9.20
N LEU A 426 16.24 19.07 -9.51
CA LEU A 426 15.95 20.11 -8.50
C LEU A 426 14.95 19.66 -7.44
N SER A 427 13.87 18.98 -7.84
CA SER A 427 12.84 18.56 -6.88
C SER A 427 13.37 17.47 -5.96
N GLN A 428 14.09 16.48 -6.50
CA GLN A 428 14.71 15.41 -5.73
C GLN A 428 15.75 15.96 -4.76
N THR A 429 16.56 16.90 -5.22
CA THR A 429 17.58 17.54 -4.38
C THR A 429 16.96 18.30 -3.22
N ARG A 430 15.91 19.10 -3.46
CA ARG A 430 15.20 19.82 -2.39
C ARG A 430 14.65 18.88 -1.33
N LYS A 431 14.08 17.75 -1.74
CA LYS A 431 13.56 16.74 -0.81
C LYS A 431 14.66 16.05 -0.02
N GLY A 432 15.72 15.63 -0.69
CA GLY A 432 16.86 14.99 -0.03
C GLY A 432 17.54 15.89 1.01
N ILE A 433 17.67 17.20 0.73
CA ILE A 433 18.16 18.17 1.72
C ILE A 433 17.26 18.21 2.95
N SER A 434 15.93 18.33 2.75
CA SER A 434 14.97 18.37 3.85
C SER A 434 15.04 17.11 4.70
N GLN A 435 15.10 15.94 4.07
CA GLN A 435 15.23 14.65 4.74
C GLN A 435 16.53 14.55 5.54
N LEU A 436 17.68 14.90 4.97
CA LEU A 436 18.96 14.90 5.69
C LEU A 436 18.95 15.81 6.93
N TYR A 437 18.39 17.02 6.82
CA TYR A 437 18.28 17.92 7.97
C TYR A 437 17.28 17.41 9.01
N GLU A 438 16.14 16.87 8.58
CA GLU A 438 15.14 16.27 9.47
C GLU A 438 15.74 15.10 10.24
N TYR A 439 16.39 14.16 9.54
CA TYR A 439 16.98 12.97 10.14
C TYR A 439 18.11 13.35 11.12
N ARG A 440 18.99 14.29 10.77
CA ARG A 440 19.98 14.82 11.71
C ARG A 440 19.34 15.34 12.99
N TYR A 441 18.22 16.06 12.86
CA TYR A 441 17.49 16.60 14.01
C TYR A 441 16.81 15.51 14.84
N ARG A 442 16.07 14.60 14.21
CA ARG A 442 15.29 13.54 14.88
C ARG A 442 16.17 12.53 15.61
N TYR A 443 17.31 12.17 15.01
CA TYR A 443 18.20 11.13 15.53
C TYR A 443 19.43 11.68 16.26
N GLN A 444 19.49 12.98 16.56
CA GLN A 444 20.66 13.64 17.15
C GLN A 444 21.20 12.96 18.42
N ASN A 445 20.33 12.30 19.20
CA ASN A 445 20.76 11.59 20.42
C ASN A 445 21.57 10.32 20.10
N ILE A 446 21.37 9.72 18.93
CA ILE A 446 22.04 8.49 18.49
C ILE A 446 23.25 8.82 17.63
N ILE A 447 23.04 9.64 16.60
CA ILE A 447 24.05 9.93 15.58
C ILE A 447 24.86 11.17 15.91
N GLY A 448 24.42 12.02 16.84
CA GLY A 448 25.05 13.30 17.15
C GLY A 448 24.75 14.37 16.09
N TYR A 449 24.88 15.64 16.48
CA TYR A 449 24.72 16.77 15.57
C TYR A 449 25.97 16.99 14.69
N ASP A 450 27.11 16.43 15.11
CA ASP A 450 28.41 16.43 14.42
C ASP A 450 28.49 15.43 13.25
N VAL A 451 27.36 15.18 12.60
CA VAL A 451 27.24 14.26 11.46
C VAL A 451 27.32 15.03 10.15
N ASN A 452 28.17 14.55 9.24
CA ASN A 452 28.31 15.11 7.90
C ASN A 452 27.17 14.60 7.02
N LEU A 453 26.48 15.50 6.32
CA LEU A 453 25.34 15.17 5.48
C LEU A 453 25.82 14.95 4.04
N CYS A 454 25.30 13.94 3.36
CA CYS A 454 25.69 13.67 1.98
C CYS A 454 24.51 13.17 1.13
N LEU A 455 24.31 13.80 -0.03
CA LEU A 455 23.44 13.32 -1.09
C LEU A 455 24.23 12.43 -2.05
N VAL A 456 23.64 11.31 -2.40
CA VAL A 456 24.24 10.32 -3.30
C VAL A 456 23.37 10.21 -4.55
N TYR A 457 23.99 10.45 -5.71
CA TYR A 457 23.31 10.40 -7.00
C TYR A 457 23.85 9.27 -7.89
N PRO A 458 23.04 8.77 -8.84
CA PRO A 458 23.47 7.79 -9.83
C PRO A 458 24.54 8.30 -10.82
N HIS A 459 24.63 9.61 -11.04
CA HIS A 459 25.61 10.24 -11.94
C HIS A 459 25.79 11.71 -11.55
N GLU A 460 26.80 12.37 -12.13
CA GLU A 460 27.11 13.76 -11.82
C GLU A 460 25.93 14.71 -12.15
N PRO A 461 25.46 15.54 -11.20
CA PRO A 461 24.38 16.49 -11.44
C PRO A 461 24.89 17.74 -12.18
N LYS A 462 24.92 17.69 -13.52
CA LYS A 462 25.45 18.78 -14.39
C LYS A 462 24.39 19.78 -14.85
N TYR A 463 23.13 19.38 -14.87
CA TYR A 463 22.07 20.14 -15.53
C TYR A 463 21.71 21.46 -14.83
N VAL A 464 21.98 21.55 -13.53
CA VAL A 464 21.76 22.77 -12.72
C VAL A 464 23.14 23.28 -12.29
N PRO A 465 23.72 24.28 -12.97
CA PRO A 465 25.14 24.63 -12.82
C PRO A 465 25.55 25.04 -11.39
N TRP A 466 24.65 25.72 -10.67
CA TRP A 466 24.89 26.24 -9.32
C TRP A 466 24.66 25.21 -8.21
N LEU A 467 24.03 24.06 -8.52
CA LEU A 467 23.54 23.12 -7.50
C LEU A 467 24.67 22.55 -6.65
N GLN A 468 25.76 22.16 -7.31
CA GLN A 468 26.89 21.53 -6.63
C GLN A 468 27.60 22.49 -5.69
N GLU A 469 27.81 23.74 -6.12
CA GLU A 469 28.42 24.78 -5.30
C GLU A 469 27.53 25.17 -4.12
N TYR A 470 26.23 25.35 -4.36
CA TYR A 470 25.24 25.64 -3.32
C TYR A 470 25.23 24.57 -2.22
N LEU A 471 25.17 23.29 -2.58
CA LEU A 471 25.13 22.22 -1.59
C LEU A 471 26.45 22.09 -0.83
N CYS A 472 27.57 22.01 -1.54
CA CYS A 472 28.87 21.76 -0.93
C CYS A 472 29.41 22.96 -0.15
N THR A 473 29.14 24.20 -0.59
CA THR A 473 29.78 25.41 -0.06
C THR A 473 28.86 26.19 0.89
N ASP A 474 27.59 26.35 0.52
CA ASP A 474 26.62 27.13 1.33
C ASP A 474 25.93 26.26 2.38
N ARG A 475 25.58 25.01 2.03
CA ARG A 475 24.78 24.13 2.91
C ARG A 475 25.60 23.11 3.71
N ASP A 476 26.88 22.97 3.41
CA ASP A 476 27.77 21.95 3.99
C ASP A 476 27.18 20.53 3.81
N VAL A 477 26.56 20.30 2.64
CA VAL A 477 25.99 19.00 2.24
C VAL A 477 26.85 18.42 1.13
N GLY A 478 27.43 17.27 1.41
CA GLY A 478 28.20 16.47 0.48
C GLY A 478 27.40 16.07 -0.75
N ILE A 479 28.04 16.05 -1.91
CA ILE A 479 27.51 15.39 -3.09
C ILE A 479 28.52 14.35 -3.55
N MET A 480 28.03 13.13 -3.77
CA MET A 480 28.79 12.09 -4.40
C MET A 480 27.96 11.30 -5.43
N TRP A 481 28.66 10.67 -6.37
CA TRP A 481 28.13 9.69 -7.31
C TRP A 481 29.17 8.62 -7.58
N PHE A 482 28.84 7.58 -8.34
CA PHE A 482 29.79 6.52 -8.69
C PHE A 482 30.06 6.50 -10.19
N GLU A 483 31.34 6.41 -10.56
CA GLU A 483 31.81 6.13 -11.93
C GLU A 483 32.77 4.94 -11.86
N ASP A 484 32.54 3.90 -12.69
CA ASP A 484 33.34 2.66 -12.70
C ASP A 484 33.59 2.07 -11.30
N ASP A 485 32.53 2.02 -10.49
CA ASP A 485 32.52 1.55 -9.09
C ASP A 485 33.39 2.36 -8.12
N LYS A 486 33.87 3.53 -8.54
CA LYS A 486 34.60 4.47 -7.70
C LYS A 486 33.71 5.65 -7.31
N PRO A 487 33.67 6.01 -6.02
CA PRO A 487 32.96 7.20 -5.60
C PRO A 487 33.71 8.44 -6.09
N ILE A 488 32.98 9.35 -6.72
CA ILE A 488 33.42 10.68 -7.09
C ILE A 488 32.68 11.68 -6.23
N PHE A 489 33.44 12.57 -5.60
CA PHE A 489 32.89 13.71 -4.86
C PHE A 489 32.84 14.92 -5.77
N SER A 490 31.81 15.74 -5.60
CA SER A 490 31.76 17.04 -6.28
C SER A 490 33.05 17.82 -6.01
N LYS A 491 33.54 18.50 -7.05
CA LYS A 491 34.75 19.31 -6.93
C LYS A 491 34.65 20.39 -5.84
N PHE A 492 33.44 20.89 -5.60
CA PHE A 492 33.12 21.91 -4.61
C PHE A 492 33.09 21.38 -3.17
N CYS A 493 33.01 20.06 -2.97
CA CYS A 493 32.97 19.42 -1.66
C CYS A 493 34.39 19.21 -1.09
N GLU A 494 35.20 20.27 -1.05
CA GLU A 494 36.58 20.21 -0.55
C GLU A 494 36.65 19.77 0.92
N HIS A 495 35.64 20.12 1.71
CA HIS A 495 35.53 19.74 3.12
C HIS A 495 35.39 18.21 3.32
N LEU A 496 34.86 17.46 2.35
CA LEU A 496 34.65 15.99 2.46
C LEU A 496 35.74 15.15 1.78
N LYS A 497 36.45 15.70 0.79
CA LYS A 497 37.48 14.97 0.03
C LYS A 497 38.61 14.39 0.89
N ASN A 498 38.89 15.03 2.03
CA ASN A 498 39.93 14.60 2.96
C ASN A 498 39.41 13.71 4.10
N ILE A 499 38.14 13.32 4.07
CA ILE A 499 37.45 12.72 5.21
C ILE A 499 37.11 11.22 5.04
N ILE A 500 36.74 10.78 3.83
CA ILE A 500 36.31 9.40 3.55
C ILE A 500 37.36 8.59 2.79
#